data_AF-A0AA88KPU0-F1
#
_entry.id   AF-A0AA88KPU0-F1
#
_cell.length_a   1.000
_cell.length_b   1.000
_cell.length_c   1.000
_cell.angle_alpha   90.00
_cell.angle_beta   90.00
_cell.angle_gamma   90.00
#
_symmetry.space_group_name_H-M   'P 1'
#
loop_
_entity.id
_entity.type
_entity.pdbx_description
1 polymer ?
#
loop_
_entity_poly.entity_id
_entity_poly.type
_entity_poly.pdbx_seq_one_letter_code
_entity_poly.pdbx_strand_id
1 'polypeptide(L)'
;MSQNNHYIDNIPLSEWDTSVVLQFLTNQKITDKKVHEILKTHDINGALLGPMTLDDFKRLGVPVGFANSIVKKVAALTEFQAKYLDTNFHEMDDLVIDIMNELNEDSEVCPCPAWDENQFSAEQRQAFAFCMHKLDFIPESIDKNSKSKATICQNLTFPNRFMYEYLNPRRIESYKMEIRQLMVHEPKMKVRLVITVLSETAQLRLVRKFGANIGLSGDTACGMFHTALIVGPWYLEWGDKSLAIVRKHSSSRAVFVATIGEIKGTEKVNQQLVALAMLCAEWNGTKMYDIKDCNCQHFTEAAIEALNMTNEFEHNIDAKTKKYLGKMKQRGAGERSYKVDKELKKVLLDSNVITTDNDTLQLIQNMRKKIESNSTFCFKTHKELDEFVKFAITVHPLFTASPDYVFLRGLDRGFWLKYQNTTYQTEDDRPCLSSCKPLMDTKESRCLCPFNPTQEPMDNVNMTVVGQDYVFCKLNMIFSPTDCNLDSQCGWQLPTFESHN
;
A
#
# COMPACT_ATOMS: atom_id res chain seq x y z
N MET A 1 -6.78 -12.55 -28.39
CA MET A 1 -7.65 -12.83 -27.22
C MET A 1 -7.01 -13.90 -26.34
N SER A 2 -5.87 -13.60 -25.71
CA SER A 2 -5.18 -14.47 -24.75
C SER A 2 -4.97 -13.75 -23.42
N GLN A 3 -6.00 -13.05 -22.94
CA GLN A 3 -5.98 -12.25 -21.72
C GLN A 3 -6.70 -13.01 -20.59
N ASN A 4 -6.17 -12.90 -19.38
CA ASN A 4 -6.78 -13.23 -18.07
C ASN A 4 -6.72 -14.67 -17.52
N ASN A 5 -5.61 -15.40 -17.70
CA ASN A 5 -5.40 -16.68 -17.00
C ASN A 5 -5.16 -16.57 -15.48
N HIS A 6 -4.89 -15.37 -14.93
CA HIS A 6 -4.60 -15.20 -13.49
C HIS A 6 -5.81 -14.81 -12.64
N TYR A 7 -6.97 -14.55 -13.24
CA TYR A 7 -8.15 -14.09 -12.49
C TYR A 7 -8.92 -15.26 -11.85
N ILE A 8 -8.85 -16.44 -12.46
CA ILE A 8 -9.66 -17.60 -12.06
C ILE A 8 -9.38 -18.03 -10.61
N ASP A 9 -8.11 -18.04 -10.20
CA ASP A 9 -7.71 -18.51 -8.86
C ASP A 9 -8.27 -17.61 -7.72
N ASN A 10 -8.67 -16.37 -8.02
CA ASN A 10 -9.25 -15.41 -7.06
C ASN A 10 -10.77 -15.52 -6.92
N ILE A 11 -11.45 -16.16 -7.87
CA ILE A 11 -12.89 -16.42 -7.79
C ILE A 11 -13.08 -17.63 -6.89
N PRO A 12 -13.94 -17.59 -5.85
CA PRO A 12 -14.23 -18.76 -5.02
C PRO A 12 -14.54 -19.98 -5.89
N LEU A 13 -13.93 -21.12 -5.58
CA LEU A 13 -14.12 -22.33 -6.38
C LEU A 13 -15.61 -22.70 -6.55
N SER A 14 -16.46 -22.40 -5.56
CA SER A 14 -17.91 -22.61 -5.63
C SER A 14 -18.62 -21.83 -6.75
N GLU A 15 -18.03 -20.74 -7.24
CA GLU A 15 -18.62 -19.89 -8.29
C GLU A 15 -18.14 -20.26 -9.69
N TRP A 16 -17.23 -21.23 -9.81
CA TRP A 16 -16.71 -21.62 -11.12
C TRP A 16 -17.72 -22.48 -11.86
N ASP A 17 -18.05 -22.09 -13.08
CA ASP A 17 -18.71 -23.00 -14.01
C ASP A 17 -17.74 -24.07 -14.55
N THR A 18 -18.29 -25.04 -15.27
CA THR A 18 -17.52 -26.13 -15.88
C THR A 18 -16.45 -25.61 -16.85
N SER A 19 -16.67 -24.50 -17.54
CA SER A 19 -15.68 -23.93 -18.47
C SER A 19 -14.46 -23.37 -17.74
N VAL A 20 -14.68 -22.69 -16.61
CA VAL A 20 -13.62 -22.15 -15.74
C VAL A 20 -12.80 -23.29 -15.11
N VAL A 21 -13.46 -24.37 -14.68
CA VAL A 21 -12.77 -25.58 -14.20
C VAL A 21 -11.83 -26.15 -15.26
N LEU A 22 -12.29 -26.29 -16.51
CA LEU A 22 -11.46 -26.82 -17.60
C LEU A 22 -10.29 -25.90 -17.93
N GLN A 23 -10.50 -24.58 -17.87
CA GLN A 23 -9.44 -23.60 -18.05
C GLN A 23 -8.38 -23.69 -16.94
N PHE A 24 -8.80 -23.81 -15.68
CA PHE A 24 -7.90 -24.04 -14.55
C PHE A 24 -7.07 -25.31 -14.75
N LEU A 25 -7.69 -26.44 -15.11
CA LEU A 25 -6.99 -27.70 -15.35
C LEU A 25 -5.98 -27.57 -16.50
N THR A 26 -6.34 -26.86 -17.56
CA THR A 26 -5.43 -26.54 -18.68
C THR A 26 -4.22 -25.75 -18.19
N ASN A 27 -4.45 -24.72 -17.37
CA ASN A 27 -3.39 -23.90 -16.78
C ASN A 27 -2.47 -24.72 -15.84
N GLN A 28 -3.02 -25.74 -15.20
CA GLN A 28 -2.27 -26.71 -14.39
C GLN A 28 -1.60 -27.84 -15.21
N LYS A 29 -1.58 -27.72 -16.54
CA LYS A 29 -1.02 -28.70 -17.50
C LYS A 29 -1.74 -30.05 -17.50
N ILE A 30 -3.02 -30.07 -17.14
CA ILE A 30 -3.91 -31.22 -17.24
C ILE A 30 -4.76 -31.02 -18.50
N THR A 31 -4.19 -31.36 -19.65
CA THR A 31 -4.76 -31.10 -20.99
C THR A 31 -5.28 -32.36 -21.68
N ASP A 32 -5.51 -33.45 -20.93
CA ASP A 32 -6.02 -34.70 -21.48
C ASP A 32 -7.47 -34.52 -21.93
N LYS A 33 -7.72 -34.75 -23.22
CA LYS A 33 -9.04 -34.54 -23.85
C LYS A 33 -10.12 -35.41 -23.22
N LYS A 34 -9.80 -36.66 -22.87
CA LYS A 34 -10.76 -37.59 -22.28
C LYS A 34 -11.15 -37.12 -20.87
N VAL A 35 -10.20 -36.63 -20.08
CA VAL A 35 -10.50 -36.02 -18.78
C VAL A 35 -11.42 -34.82 -18.94
N HIS A 36 -11.14 -33.92 -19.89
CA HIS A 36 -11.99 -32.75 -20.15
C HIS A 36 -13.41 -33.14 -20.58
N GLU A 37 -13.54 -34.11 -21.49
CA GLU A 37 -14.83 -34.63 -21.92
C GLU A 37 -15.63 -35.26 -20.78
N ILE A 38 -14.96 -36.02 -19.89
CA ILE A 38 -15.60 -36.61 -18.71
C ILE A 38 -16.15 -35.51 -17.80
N LEU A 39 -15.35 -34.49 -17.47
CA LEU A 39 -15.79 -33.40 -16.59
C LEU A 39 -16.90 -32.57 -17.22
N LYS A 40 -16.82 -32.31 -18.54
CA LYS A 40 -17.86 -31.62 -19.29
C LYS A 40 -19.17 -32.41 -19.35
N THR A 41 -19.09 -33.72 -19.57
CA THR A 41 -20.26 -34.61 -19.67
C THR A 41 -21.03 -34.68 -18.36
N HIS A 42 -20.31 -34.64 -17.23
CA HIS A 42 -20.91 -34.69 -15.90
C HIS A 42 -21.16 -33.30 -15.31
N ASP A 43 -20.97 -32.23 -16.09
CA ASP A 43 -21.10 -30.84 -15.67
C ASP A 43 -20.38 -30.52 -14.34
N ILE A 44 -19.13 -30.98 -14.24
CA ILE A 44 -18.31 -30.76 -13.04
C ILE A 44 -17.89 -29.28 -12.99
N ASN A 45 -18.71 -28.50 -12.31
CA ASN A 45 -18.42 -27.13 -11.89
C ASN A 45 -17.56 -27.10 -10.61
N GLY A 46 -17.10 -25.93 -10.19
CA GLY A 46 -16.18 -25.85 -9.06
C GLY A 46 -16.81 -26.17 -7.69
N ALA A 47 -18.10 -25.90 -7.50
CA ALA A 47 -18.82 -26.31 -6.29
C ALA A 47 -18.82 -27.85 -6.11
N LEU A 48 -18.93 -28.60 -7.20
CA LEU A 48 -18.80 -30.06 -7.20
C LEU A 48 -17.33 -30.49 -7.09
N LEU A 49 -16.42 -29.80 -7.78
CA LEU A 49 -15.01 -30.15 -7.83
C LEU A 49 -14.32 -30.08 -6.45
N GLY A 50 -14.65 -29.08 -5.63
CA GLY A 50 -14.04 -28.84 -4.33
C GLY A 50 -14.04 -30.04 -3.38
N PRO A 51 -15.20 -30.68 -3.10
CA PRO A 51 -15.27 -31.84 -2.20
C PRO A 51 -14.89 -33.18 -2.85
N MET A 52 -14.61 -33.25 -4.15
CA MET A 52 -14.36 -34.53 -4.83
C MET A 52 -13.10 -35.24 -4.35
N THR A 53 -13.25 -36.52 -4.05
CA THR A 53 -12.16 -37.41 -3.67
C THR A 53 -11.58 -38.15 -4.87
N LEU A 54 -10.46 -38.83 -4.66
CA LEU A 54 -9.85 -39.71 -5.67
C LEU A 54 -10.83 -40.77 -6.18
N ASP A 55 -11.67 -41.32 -5.30
CA ASP A 55 -12.60 -42.39 -5.67
C ASP A 55 -13.80 -41.87 -6.48
N ASP A 56 -14.21 -40.62 -6.26
CA ASP A 56 -15.23 -39.98 -7.08
C ASP A 56 -14.76 -39.85 -8.54
N PHE A 57 -13.53 -39.40 -8.75
CA PHE A 57 -12.93 -39.33 -10.09
C PHE A 57 -12.77 -40.72 -10.74
N LYS A 58 -12.44 -41.75 -9.97
CA LYS A 58 -12.40 -43.13 -10.49
C LYS A 58 -13.77 -43.60 -10.95
N ARG A 59 -14.84 -43.30 -10.20
CA ARG A 59 -16.23 -43.64 -10.58
C ARG A 59 -16.65 -42.93 -11.87
N LEU A 60 -16.16 -41.71 -12.10
CA LEU A 60 -16.35 -40.98 -13.36
C LEU A 60 -15.49 -41.52 -14.53
N GLY A 61 -14.60 -42.48 -14.28
CA GLY A 61 -13.73 -43.06 -15.30
C GLY A 61 -12.48 -42.24 -15.60
N VAL A 62 -12.11 -41.29 -14.73
CA VAL A 62 -10.85 -40.53 -14.85
C VAL A 62 -9.67 -41.44 -14.47
N PRO A 63 -8.60 -41.52 -15.30
CA PRO A 63 -7.42 -42.31 -14.96
C PRO A 63 -6.79 -41.87 -13.64
N VAL A 64 -6.38 -42.84 -12.80
CA VAL A 64 -5.91 -42.63 -11.42
C VAL A 64 -4.79 -41.59 -11.33
N GLY A 65 -3.87 -41.54 -12.30
CA GLY A 65 -2.79 -40.55 -12.34
C GLY A 65 -3.31 -39.11 -12.45
N PHE A 66 -4.28 -38.87 -13.33
CA PHE A 66 -4.91 -37.56 -13.49
C PHE A 66 -5.79 -37.21 -12.29
N ALA A 67 -6.57 -38.16 -11.79
CA ALA A 67 -7.41 -37.96 -10.61
C ALA A 67 -6.60 -37.50 -9.40
N ASN A 68 -5.45 -38.14 -9.11
CA ASN A 68 -4.53 -37.71 -8.05
C ASN A 68 -3.99 -36.29 -8.28
N SER A 69 -3.63 -35.97 -9.53
CA SER A 69 -3.14 -34.63 -9.88
C SER A 69 -4.22 -33.56 -9.66
N ILE A 70 -5.45 -33.82 -10.11
CA ILE A 70 -6.60 -32.92 -9.92
C ILE A 70 -6.86 -32.69 -8.43
N VAL A 71 -7.04 -33.74 -7.63
CA VAL A 71 -7.31 -33.64 -6.19
C VAL A 71 -6.22 -32.82 -5.49
N LYS A 72 -4.94 -33.06 -5.79
CA LYS A 72 -3.83 -32.31 -5.19
C LYS A 72 -3.85 -30.83 -5.58
N LYS A 73 -4.18 -30.52 -6.83
CA LYS A 73 -4.25 -29.15 -7.34
C LYS A 73 -5.45 -28.38 -6.79
N VAL A 74 -6.61 -29.03 -6.72
CA VAL A 74 -7.82 -28.49 -6.11
C VAL A 74 -7.61 -28.24 -4.62
N ALA A 75 -7.02 -29.19 -3.88
CA ALA A 75 -6.71 -28.99 -2.46
C ALA A 75 -5.76 -27.81 -2.23
N ALA A 76 -4.73 -27.65 -3.07
CA ALA A 76 -3.80 -26.51 -2.99
C ALA A 76 -4.51 -25.19 -3.32
N LEU A 77 -5.43 -25.19 -4.28
CA LEU A 77 -6.25 -24.02 -4.60
C LEU A 77 -7.21 -23.68 -3.45
N THR A 78 -7.92 -24.65 -2.88
CA THR A 78 -8.84 -24.43 -1.76
C THR A 78 -8.10 -23.92 -0.53
N GLU A 79 -6.92 -24.48 -0.22
CA GLU A 79 -6.07 -23.96 0.87
C GLU A 79 -5.60 -22.53 0.57
N PHE A 80 -5.24 -22.24 -0.68
CA PHE A 80 -4.87 -20.90 -1.12
C PHE A 80 -6.05 -19.92 -0.97
N GLN A 81 -7.23 -20.26 -1.47
CA GLN A 81 -8.44 -19.44 -1.39
C GLN A 81 -8.88 -19.23 0.05
N ALA A 82 -8.82 -20.26 0.91
CA ALA A 82 -9.13 -20.12 2.33
C ALA A 82 -8.21 -19.11 3.02
N LYS A 83 -6.89 -19.20 2.79
CA LYS A 83 -5.91 -18.23 3.36
C LYS A 83 -6.06 -16.85 2.74
N TYR A 84 -6.34 -16.78 1.44
CA TYR A 84 -6.52 -15.52 0.73
C TYR A 84 -7.77 -14.79 1.25
N LEU A 85 -8.88 -15.51 1.40
CA LEU A 85 -10.10 -14.98 1.99
C LEU A 85 -9.89 -14.54 3.43
N ASP A 86 -9.25 -15.35 4.28
CA ASP A 86 -8.96 -14.99 5.68
C ASP A 86 -8.10 -13.71 5.80
N THR A 87 -7.06 -13.59 4.96
CA THR A 87 -6.17 -12.41 4.98
C THR A 87 -6.86 -11.17 4.39
N ASN A 88 -7.62 -11.33 3.30
CA ASN A 88 -8.28 -10.22 2.62
C ASN A 88 -9.57 -9.78 3.31
N PHE A 89 -10.24 -10.65 4.08
CA PHE A 89 -11.45 -10.27 4.82
C PHE A 89 -11.13 -9.25 5.90
N HIS A 90 -10.04 -9.44 6.65
CA HIS A 90 -9.55 -8.45 7.61
C HIS A 90 -9.08 -7.15 6.95
N GLU A 91 -8.36 -7.24 5.82
CA GLU A 91 -7.94 -6.02 5.08
C GLU A 91 -9.15 -5.32 4.41
N MET A 92 -10.23 -6.04 4.04
CA MET A 92 -11.49 -5.49 3.54
C MET A 92 -12.28 -4.77 4.62
N ASP A 93 -12.41 -5.38 5.80
CA ASP A 93 -13.09 -4.76 6.92
C ASP A 93 -12.41 -3.43 7.25
N ASP A 94 -11.08 -3.41 7.38
CA ASP A 94 -10.32 -2.17 7.62
C ASP A 94 -10.55 -1.11 6.52
N LEU A 95 -10.53 -1.49 5.24
CA LEU A 95 -10.71 -0.56 4.11
C LEU A 95 -12.09 0.12 4.15
N VAL A 96 -13.13 -0.68 4.35
CA VAL A 96 -14.49 -0.19 4.29
C VAL A 96 -14.88 0.50 5.59
N ILE A 97 -14.39 0.01 6.72
CA ILE A 97 -14.46 0.68 8.02
C ILE A 97 -13.78 2.04 7.93
N ASP A 98 -12.62 2.17 7.29
CA ASP A 98 -11.95 3.46 7.09
C ASP A 98 -12.83 4.42 6.27
N ILE A 99 -13.34 3.99 5.09
CA ILE A 99 -14.24 4.80 4.25
C ILE A 99 -15.50 5.22 5.02
N MET A 100 -16.05 4.34 5.87
CA MET A 100 -17.28 4.58 6.62
C MET A 100 -17.06 5.40 7.90
N ASN A 101 -15.95 5.21 8.61
CA ASN A 101 -15.63 5.93 9.83
C ASN A 101 -15.25 7.38 9.52
N GLU A 102 -14.58 7.63 8.39
CA GLU A 102 -14.32 8.99 7.88
C GLU A 102 -15.61 9.81 7.69
N LEU A 103 -16.75 9.14 7.55
CA LEU A 103 -18.04 9.76 7.29
C LEU A 103 -18.87 10.04 8.56
N ASN A 104 -18.46 9.54 9.73
CA ASN A 104 -19.24 9.57 10.98
C ASN A 104 -18.58 10.28 12.16
N GLU A 105 -17.28 10.61 12.11
CA GLU A 105 -16.64 11.39 13.19
C GLU A 105 -17.15 12.84 13.21
N ASP A 106 -17.08 13.50 14.38
CA ASP A 106 -17.45 14.90 14.70
C ASP A 106 -16.68 15.95 13.88
N SER A 107 -16.78 15.85 12.57
CA SER A 107 -16.21 16.73 11.58
C SER A 107 -17.06 18.01 11.56
N GLU A 108 -16.43 19.15 11.87
CA GLU A 108 -17.03 20.47 11.65
C GLU A 108 -17.36 20.73 10.17
N VAL A 109 -16.81 19.91 9.26
CA VAL A 109 -17.09 19.99 7.83
C VAL A 109 -18.42 19.29 7.55
N CYS A 110 -19.41 20.07 7.11
CA CYS A 110 -20.72 19.55 6.73
C CYS A 110 -20.60 18.49 5.62
N PRO A 111 -21.37 17.40 5.68
CA PRO A 111 -21.39 16.41 4.61
C PRO A 111 -21.86 17.06 3.31
N CYS A 112 -21.25 16.67 2.17
CA CYS A 112 -21.69 17.15 0.86
C CYS A 112 -23.02 16.46 0.49
N PRO A 113 -24.13 17.19 0.30
CA PRO A 113 -25.41 16.57 -0.03
C PRO A 113 -25.32 15.82 -1.36
N ALA A 114 -25.99 14.68 -1.48
CA ALA A 114 -26.03 13.94 -2.74
C ALA A 114 -26.71 14.78 -3.83
N TRP A 115 -26.12 14.79 -5.03
CA TRP A 115 -26.70 15.38 -6.22
C TRP A 115 -27.73 14.44 -6.85
N ASP A 116 -28.69 15.00 -7.58
CA ASP A 116 -29.67 14.22 -8.33
C ASP A 116 -28.99 13.66 -9.60
N GLU A 117 -29.14 12.35 -9.85
CA GLU A 117 -28.55 11.68 -11.02
C GLU A 117 -29.03 12.26 -12.36
N ASN A 118 -30.21 12.90 -12.38
CA ASN A 118 -30.72 13.60 -13.56
C ASN A 118 -29.88 14.83 -13.93
N GLN A 119 -29.12 15.38 -12.99
CA GLN A 119 -28.25 16.53 -13.20
C GLN A 119 -26.88 16.15 -13.79
N PHE A 120 -26.57 14.85 -13.85
CA PHE A 120 -25.26 14.40 -14.30
C PHE A 120 -25.07 14.61 -15.81
N SER A 121 -23.84 14.91 -16.22
CA SER A 121 -23.41 14.80 -17.61
C SER A 121 -23.45 13.32 -18.08
N ALA A 122 -23.32 13.09 -19.38
CA ALA A 122 -23.27 11.72 -19.91
C ALA A 122 -22.04 10.95 -19.36
N GLU A 123 -20.89 11.62 -19.32
CA GLU A 123 -19.63 11.10 -18.79
C GLU A 123 -19.73 10.82 -17.29
N GLN A 124 -20.33 11.74 -16.53
CA GLN A 124 -20.57 11.56 -15.10
C GLN A 124 -21.47 10.35 -14.82
N ARG A 125 -22.55 10.15 -15.59
CA ARG A 125 -23.39 8.95 -15.48
C ARG A 125 -22.62 7.67 -15.77
N GLN A 126 -21.76 7.67 -16.78
CA GLN A 126 -20.93 6.51 -17.10
C GLN A 126 -19.95 6.18 -15.97
N ALA A 127 -19.21 7.18 -15.47
CA ALA A 127 -18.28 7.01 -14.35
C ALA A 127 -18.99 6.55 -13.07
N PHE A 128 -20.14 7.15 -12.77
CA PHE A 128 -20.97 6.79 -11.62
C PHE A 128 -21.46 5.34 -11.72
N ALA A 129 -22.01 4.92 -12.87
CA ALA A 129 -22.46 3.54 -13.06
C ALA A 129 -21.31 2.54 -12.93
N PHE A 130 -20.13 2.86 -13.48
CA PHE A 130 -18.95 2.01 -13.39
C PHE A 130 -18.44 1.87 -11.96
N CYS A 131 -18.38 2.96 -11.20
CA CYS A 131 -17.98 2.91 -9.80
C CYS A 131 -19.05 2.24 -8.92
N MET A 132 -20.34 2.40 -9.22
CA MET A 132 -21.41 1.71 -8.51
C MET A 132 -21.25 0.20 -8.61
N HIS A 133 -20.96 -0.31 -9.82
CA HIS A 133 -20.66 -1.72 -10.03
C HIS A 133 -19.48 -2.20 -9.18
N LYS A 134 -18.45 -1.37 -8.94
CA LYS A 134 -17.36 -1.73 -8.01
C LYS A 134 -17.83 -1.82 -6.56
N LEU A 135 -18.69 -0.89 -6.14
CA LEU A 135 -19.26 -0.85 -4.79
C LEU A 135 -20.22 -2.02 -4.52
N ASP A 136 -20.79 -2.65 -5.55
CA ASP A 136 -21.63 -3.84 -5.40
C ASP A 136 -20.86 -5.08 -4.93
N PHE A 137 -19.54 -5.12 -5.14
CA PHE A 137 -18.68 -6.18 -4.60
C PHE A 137 -18.27 -5.96 -3.14
N ILE A 138 -18.70 -4.85 -2.52
CA ILE A 138 -18.46 -4.57 -1.11
C ILE A 138 -19.64 -5.13 -0.29
N PRO A 139 -19.40 -5.99 0.73
CA PRO A 139 -20.45 -6.62 1.52
C PRO A 139 -21.49 -5.64 2.11
N GLU A 140 -22.76 -6.03 2.06
CA GLU A 140 -23.90 -5.23 2.55
C GLU A 140 -23.93 -5.04 4.07
N SER A 141 -23.17 -5.82 4.84
CA SER A 141 -23.12 -5.75 6.32
C SER A 141 -22.66 -4.38 6.87
N ILE A 142 -22.28 -3.49 5.98
CA ILE A 142 -21.65 -2.20 6.21
C ILE A 142 -22.67 -1.05 6.04
N ASP A 143 -23.90 -1.33 5.59
CA ASP A 143 -24.96 -0.33 5.32
C ASP A 143 -25.66 0.24 6.59
N LYS A 144 -25.12 0.01 7.79
CA LYS A 144 -25.75 0.46 9.04
C LYS A 144 -25.67 1.97 9.27
N ASN A 145 -24.78 2.66 8.56
CA ASN A 145 -24.47 4.08 8.77
C ASN A 145 -24.96 4.98 7.64
N SER A 146 -26.28 5.10 7.46
CA SER A 146 -27.05 6.24 6.92
C SER A 146 -26.71 6.90 5.56
N LYS A 147 -25.53 6.71 4.95
CA LYS A 147 -25.16 7.26 3.66
C LYS A 147 -25.39 6.21 2.58
N SER A 148 -26.21 6.57 1.60
CA SER A 148 -26.46 5.68 0.46
C SER A 148 -25.15 5.39 -0.30
N LYS A 149 -25.02 4.16 -0.83
CA LYS A 149 -23.97 3.80 -1.80
C LYS A 149 -23.86 4.84 -2.93
N ALA A 150 -24.98 5.44 -3.33
CA ALA A 150 -25.03 6.57 -4.26
C ALA A 150 -24.18 7.77 -3.81
N THR A 151 -24.28 8.20 -2.56
CA THR A 151 -23.47 9.32 -2.04
C THR A 151 -21.98 8.99 -2.06
N ILE A 152 -21.61 7.78 -1.64
CA ILE A 152 -20.21 7.31 -1.67
C ILE A 152 -19.69 7.29 -3.11
N CYS A 153 -20.49 6.75 -4.05
CA CYS A 153 -20.14 6.72 -5.46
C CYS A 153 -19.89 8.12 -6.03
N GLN A 154 -20.74 9.11 -5.73
CA GLN A 154 -20.53 10.50 -6.14
C GLN A 154 -19.24 11.08 -5.54
N ASN A 155 -18.97 10.83 -4.25
CA ASN A 155 -17.75 11.28 -3.60
C ASN A 155 -16.50 10.66 -4.22
N LEU A 156 -16.58 9.41 -4.69
CA LEU A 156 -15.47 8.70 -5.31
C LEU A 156 -15.24 9.08 -6.78
N THR A 157 -16.28 9.48 -7.51
CA THR A 157 -16.22 9.66 -8.98
C THR A 157 -16.22 11.11 -9.45
N PHE A 158 -16.60 12.07 -8.61
CA PHE A 158 -16.61 13.48 -8.98
C PHE A 158 -15.43 14.21 -8.34
N PRO A 159 -14.49 14.78 -9.12
CA PRO A 159 -13.25 15.35 -8.59
C PRO A 159 -13.45 16.36 -7.47
N ASN A 160 -14.42 17.27 -7.60
CA ASN A 160 -14.72 18.28 -6.58
C ASN A 160 -15.20 17.65 -5.27
N ARG A 161 -16.03 16.59 -5.36
CA ARG A 161 -16.50 15.86 -4.19
C ARG A 161 -15.39 15.02 -3.57
N PHE A 162 -14.58 14.36 -4.40
CA PHE A 162 -13.41 13.61 -3.94
C PHE A 162 -12.47 14.51 -3.13
N MET A 163 -12.16 15.69 -3.68
CA MET A 163 -11.29 16.65 -3.01
C MET A 163 -11.91 17.16 -1.70
N TYR A 164 -13.20 17.48 -1.70
CA TYR A 164 -13.92 17.98 -0.53
C TYR A 164 -14.03 16.93 0.59
N GLU A 165 -14.26 15.66 0.22
CA GLU A 165 -14.47 14.58 1.17
C GLU A 165 -13.14 14.03 1.71
N TYR A 166 -12.19 13.76 0.82
CA TYR A 166 -11.00 12.97 1.14
C TYR A 166 -9.70 13.77 1.21
N LEU A 167 -9.59 14.87 0.45
CA LEU A 167 -8.37 15.69 0.37
C LEU A 167 -8.53 17.07 1.02
N ASN A 168 -9.52 17.24 1.90
CA ASN A 168 -9.80 18.52 2.53
C ASN A 168 -8.99 18.70 3.82
N PRO A 169 -8.03 19.65 3.88
CA PRO A 169 -7.22 19.86 5.08
C PRO A 169 -8.02 20.15 6.35
N ARG A 170 -9.22 20.72 6.22
CA ARG A 170 -10.08 21.04 7.37
C ARG A 170 -10.60 19.79 8.10
N ARG A 171 -10.54 18.62 7.46
CA ARG A 171 -10.94 17.34 8.06
C ARG A 171 -9.83 16.69 8.88
N ILE A 172 -8.62 17.24 8.87
CA ILE A 172 -7.48 16.68 9.59
C ILE A 172 -7.50 17.23 11.02
N GLU A 173 -7.51 16.35 12.03
CA GLU A 173 -7.61 16.76 13.43
C GLU A 173 -6.47 17.71 13.86
N SER A 174 -5.24 17.47 13.40
CA SER A 174 -4.09 18.32 13.71
C SER A 174 -4.18 19.71 13.07
N TYR A 175 -4.94 19.89 11.98
CA TYR A 175 -5.19 21.21 11.40
C TYR A 175 -5.82 22.16 12.43
N LYS A 176 -6.66 21.64 13.34
CA LYS A 176 -7.30 22.43 14.41
C LYS A 176 -6.28 23.00 15.40
N MET A 177 -5.20 22.27 15.69
CA MET A 177 -4.15 22.69 16.62
C MET A 177 -3.13 23.63 15.97
N GLU A 178 -2.82 23.43 14.69
CA GLU A 178 -1.72 24.10 14.00
C GLU A 178 -2.02 25.52 13.51
N ILE A 179 -3.29 25.85 13.19
CA ILE A 179 -3.67 27.18 12.66
C ILE A 179 -3.20 28.33 13.59
N ARG A 180 -3.13 28.08 14.91
CA ARG A 180 -2.72 29.10 15.89
C ARG A 180 -1.22 29.38 15.90
N GLN A 181 -0.39 28.43 15.46
CA GLN A 181 1.08 28.53 15.56
C GLN A 181 1.76 28.75 14.19
N LEU A 182 1.14 28.31 13.08
CA LEU A 182 1.82 28.21 11.79
C LEU A 182 1.52 29.34 10.78
N MET A 183 0.83 30.42 11.15
CA MET A 183 0.48 31.53 10.22
C MET A 183 1.68 32.19 9.49
N VAL A 184 2.91 31.88 9.92
CA VAL A 184 4.17 32.41 9.37
C VAL A 184 4.72 31.58 8.20
N HIS A 185 4.36 30.30 8.07
CA HIS A 185 5.01 29.41 7.10
C HIS A 185 4.25 29.31 5.77
N GLU A 186 5.01 29.23 4.67
CA GLU A 186 4.47 28.95 3.34
C GLU A 186 3.91 27.52 3.28
N PRO A 187 2.74 27.31 2.62
CA PRO A 187 2.21 25.98 2.44
C PRO A 187 3.16 25.02 1.76
N LYS A 188 3.17 23.79 2.21
CA LYS A 188 3.96 22.71 1.62
C LYS A 188 3.34 21.36 1.90
N MET A 189 3.69 20.37 1.09
CA MET A 189 3.39 18.96 1.35
C MET A 189 4.51 18.07 0.81
N LYS A 190 4.97 17.11 1.61
CA LYS A 190 5.92 16.09 1.14
C LYS A 190 5.19 14.93 0.48
N VAL A 191 5.82 14.37 -0.55
CA VAL A 191 5.32 13.20 -1.28
C VAL A 191 6.28 12.04 -1.03
N ARG A 192 5.72 10.88 -0.68
CA ARG A 192 6.47 9.68 -0.32
C ARG A 192 5.86 8.44 -0.93
N LEU A 193 6.72 7.54 -1.40
CA LEU A 193 6.37 6.21 -1.84
C LEU A 193 6.39 5.25 -0.66
N VAL A 194 5.29 4.55 -0.43
CA VAL A 194 5.18 3.48 0.56
C VAL A 194 5.18 2.14 -0.17
N ILE A 195 6.03 1.21 0.29
CA ILE A 195 6.08 -0.16 -0.19
C ILE A 195 5.62 -1.09 0.92
N THR A 196 4.64 -1.93 0.58
CA THR A 196 4.00 -2.87 1.49
C THR A 196 4.13 -4.29 0.94
N VAL A 197 4.46 -5.25 1.80
CA VAL A 197 4.58 -6.66 1.39
C VAL A 197 3.22 -7.36 1.52
N LEU A 198 2.68 -7.79 0.38
CA LEU A 198 1.50 -8.63 0.29
C LEU A 198 1.87 -10.06 0.72
N SER A 199 1.27 -10.54 1.83
CA SER A 199 1.31 -11.91 2.37
C SER A 199 2.63 -12.69 2.28
N GLU A 200 3.20 -13.02 3.46
CA GLU A 200 4.43 -13.81 3.59
C GLU A 200 4.25 -15.32 3.42
N THR A 201 3.04 -15.81 3.09
CA THR A 201 2.80 -17.25 3.04
C THR A 201 3.86 -17.97 2.20
N ALA A 202 4.51 -18.96 2.80
CA ALA A 202 5.65 -19.66 2.19
C ALA A 202 5.30 -20.28 0.83
N GLN A 203 4.03 -20.63 0.62
CA GLN A 203 3.47 -21.10 -0.64
C GLN A 203 3.49 -20.03 -1.74
N LEU A 204 3.10 -18.78 -1.44
CA LEU A 204 3.23 -17.66 -2.39
C LEU A 204 4.69 -17.41 -2.75
N ARG A 205 5.60 -17.47 -1.77
CA ARG A 205 7.05 -17.37 -2.03
C ARG A 205 7.56 -18.51 -2.93
N LEU A 206 7.04 -19.72 -2.74
CA LEU A 206 7.44 -20.91 -3.49
C LEU A 206 6.93 -20.83 -4.95
N VAL A 207 5.65 -20.53 -5.15
CA VAL A 207 5.04 -20.37 -6.49
C VAL A 207 5.76 -19.28 -7.27
N ARG A 208 6.13 -18.16 -6.62
CA ARG A 208 6.91 -17.07 -7.22
C ARG A 208 8.33 -17.51 -7.63
N LYS A 209 9.04 -18.27 -6.79
CA LYS A 209 10.39 -18.80 -7.11
C LYS A 209 10.37 -19.81 -8.27
N PHE A 210 9.33 -20.63 -8.35
CA PHE A 210 9.18 -21.60 -9.45
C PHE A 210 8.76 -20.94 -10.76
N GLY A 211 7.91 -19.90 -10.72
CA GLY A 211 7.52 -19.13 -11.91
C GLY A 211 8.70 -18.43 -12.60
N ALA A 212 9.60 -17.81 -11.82
CA ALA A 212 10.77 -17.10 -12.35
C ALA A 212 11.79 -18.00 -13.08
N ASN A 213 11.89 -19.28 -12.70
CA ASN A 213 12.81 -20.25 -13.31
C ASN A 213 12.28 -20.91 -14.59
N ILE A 214 11.00 -20.73 -14.93
CA ILE A 214 10.34 -21.37 -16.09
C ILE A 214 10.37 -20.46 -17.34
N GLY A 215 11.02 -19.29 -17.28
CA GLY A 215 11.22 -18.45 -18.47
C GLY A 215 9.99 -17.65 -18.92
N LEU A 216 8.97 -17.51 -18.06
CA LEU A 216 7.81 -16.63 -18.26
C LEU A 216 8.08 -15.19 -17.75
N SER A 217 9.37 -14.83 -17.62
CA SER A 217 9.88 -13.70 -16.83
C SER A 217 9.86 -12.34 -17.55
N GLY A 218 9.01 -12.18 -18.58
CA GLY A 218 8.86 -10.89 -19.27
C GLY A 218 8.19 -9.84 -18.37
N ASP A 219 7.01 -10.14 -17.83
CA ASP A 219 6.15 -9.13 -17.19
C ASP A 219 5.49 -9.58 -15.88
N THR A 220 5.97 -10.67 -15.26
CA THR A 220 5.34 -11.27 -14.06
C THR A 220 5.80 -10.66 -12.73
N ALA A 221 6.55 -9.55 -12.75
CA ALA A 221 7.01 -8.87 -11.53
C ALA A 221 5.91 -8.02 -10.84
N CYS A 222 4.78 -7.81 -11.51
CA CYS A 222 3.64 -7.07 -11.00
C CYS A 222 2.84 -7.91 -9.99
N GLY A 223 2.42 -7.30 -8.87
CA GLY A 223 1.57 -7.94 -7.84
C GLY A 223 2.27 -8.58 -6.62
N MET A 224 3.59 -8.42 -6.45
CA MET A 224 4.30 -8.93 -5.26
C MET A 224 4.30 -7.97 -4.07
N PHE A 225 4.14 -6.68 -4.34
CA PHE A 225 4.12 -5.63 -3.35
C PHE A 225 2.97 -4.69 -3.68
N HIS A 226 2.38 -4.14 -2.64
CA HIS A 226 1.44 -3.05 -2.75
C HIS A 226 2.20 -1.74 -2.64
N THR A 227 1.90 -0.81 -3.54
CA THR A 227 2.47 0.54 -3.53
C THR A 227 1.38 1.55 -3.25
N ALA A 228 1.71 2.52 -2.41
CA ALA A 228 0.84 3.63 -2.05
C ALA A 228 1.66 4.92 -2.00
N LEU A 229 0.98 6.06 -2.01
CA LEU A 229 1.60 7.36 -1.80
C LEU A 229 1.15 7.96 -0.49
N ILE A 230 2.07 8.65 0.18
CA ILE A 230 1.71 9.61 1.22
C ILE A 230 1.94 11.00 0.63
N VAL A 231 0.87 11.77 0.51
CA VAL A 231 0.88 13.16 0.03
C VAL A 231 0.49 14.04 1.20
N GLY A 232 1.46 14.70 1.83
CA GLY A 232 1.25 15.46 3.07
C GLY A 232 0.63 14.58 4.17
N PRO A 233 -0.62 14.83 4.58
CA PRO A 233 -1.37 14.04 5.57
C PRO A 233 -2.14 12.85 5.00
N TRP A 234 -2.23 12.69 3.67
CA TRP A 234 -3.13 11.72 3.05
C TRP A 234 -2.37 10.47 2.62
N TYR A 235 -2.79 9.31 3.11
CA TYR A 235 -2.30 8.02 2.62
C TYR A 235 -3.20 7.57 1.47
N LEU A 236 -2.72 7.73 0.23
CA LEU A 236 -3.44 7.42 -1.00
C LEU A 236 -3.07 6.03 -1.51
N GLU A 237 -4.06 5.18 -1.72
CA GLU A 237 -3.84 3.84 -2.28
C GLU A 237 -4.93 3.41 -3.27
N TRP A 238 -4.57 2.46 -4.14
CA TRP A 238 -5.47 1.80 -5.08
C TRP A 238 -5.23 0.30 -5.06
N GLY A 239 -6.24 -0.46 -4.66
CA GLY A 239 -6.14 -1.89 -4.36
C GLY A 239 -6.92 -2.80 -5.31
N ASP A 240 -7.04 -4.07 -4.94
CA ASP A 240 -7.77 -5.11 -5.68
C ASP A 240 -9.26 -4.80 -5.88
N LYS A 241 -9.81 -3.89 -5.06
CA LYS A 241 -11.19 -3.37 -5.20
C LYS A 241 -11.36 -2.35 -6.31
N SER A 242 -10.29 -2.02 -7.04
CA SER A 242 -10.33 -1.04 -8.13
C SER A 242 -10.79 0.37 -7.69
N LEU A 243 -10.64 0.69 -6.40
CA LEU A 243 -10.99 1.98 -5.82
C LEU A 243 -9.75 2.71 -5.31
N ALA A 244 -9.64 3.97 -5.70
CA ALA A 244 -8.65 4.94 -5.26
C ALA A 244 -9.23 5.61 -4.03
N ILE A 245 -8.56 5.42 -2.89
CA ILE A 245 -9.04 5.87 -1.60
C ILE A 245 -7.94 6.61 -0.86
N VAL A 246 -8.38 7.47 0.06
CA VAL A 246 -7.52 8.10 1.04
C VAL A 246 -7.79 7.43 2.37
N ARG A 247 -6.74 7.09 3.10
CA ARG A 247 -6.83 6.52 4.44
C ARG A 247 -6.24 7.45 5.48
N LYS A 248 -6.84 7.46 6.67
CA LYS A 248 -6.28 8.07 7.87
C LYS A 248 -5.01 7.37 8.35
N HIS A 249 -4.92 6.06 8.13
CA HIS A 249 -3.83 5.21 8.62
C HIS A 249 -3.14 4.45 7.48
N SER A 250 -1.84 4.19 7.66
CA SER A 250 -1.05 3.40 6.73
C SER A 250 -1.22 1.90 6.96
N SER A 251 -0.88 1.08 5.97
CA SER A 251 -0.82 -0.37 6.14
C SER A 251 0.10 -0.83 7.28
N SER A 252 -0.37 -1.75 8.13
CA SER A 252 0.42 -2.51 9.13
C SER A 252 1.56 -3.33 8.53
N ARG A 253 1.64 -3.41 7.20
CA ARG A 253 2.59 -4.25 6.47
C ARG A 253 3.65 -3.44 5.73
N ALA A 254 3.69 -2.13 5.92
CA ALA A 254 4.71 -1.26 5.33
C ALA A 254 6.13 -1.73 5.65
N VAL A 255 6.96 -1.92 4.64
CA VAL A 255 8.36 -2.36 4.81
C VAL A 255 9.36 -1.26 4.53
N PHE A 256 9.01 -0.32 3.66
CA PHE A 256 9.93 0.72 3.22
C PHE A 256 9.16 1.97 2.79
N VAL A 257 9.73 3.14 3.08
CA VAL A 257 9.17 4.43 2.68
C VAL A 257 10.25 5.31 2.08
N ALA A 258 10.11 5.68 0.80
CA ALA A 258 11.01 6.59 0.12
C ALA A 258 10.42 8.00 0.04
N THR A 259 11.23 9.04 0.26
CA THR A 259 10.80 10.41 -0.03
C THR A 259 11.00 10.70 -1.52
N ILE A 260 9.94 11.11 -2.20
CA ILE A 260 9.98 11.53 -3.60
C ILE A 260 10.36 13.00 -3.68
N GLY A 261 9.73 13.87 -2.89
CA GLY A 261 10.04 15.30 -2.88
C GLY A 261 9.10 16.12 -1.99
N GLU A 262 9.12 17.43 -2.18
CA GLU A 262 8.33 18.41 -1.42
C GLU A 262 7.73 19.45 -2.37
N ILE A 263 6.41 19.59 -2.35
CA ILE A 263 5.66 20.62 -3.08
C ILE A 263 5.53 21.82 -2.15
N LYS A 264 5.85 23.03 -2.63
CA LYS A 264 5.82 24.29 -1.86
C LYS A 264 5.02 25.37 -2.57
N GLY A 265 4.41 26.24 -1.79
CA GLY A 265 3.61 27.37 -2.24
C GLY A 265 2.13 27.02 -2.34
N THR A 266 1.28 27.93 -1.86
CA THR A 266 -0.19 27.77 -1.80
C THR A 266 -0.79 27.34 -3.13
N GLU A 267 -0.40 28.02 -4.22
CA GLU A 267 -0.95 27.77 -5.56
C GLU A 267 -0.56 26.38 -6.07
N LYS A 268 0.72 26.00 -5.95
CA LYS A 268 1.18 24.68 -6.36
C LYS A 268 0.51 23.58 -5.53
N VAL A 269 0.42 23.75 -4.21
CA VAL A 269 -0.26 22.76 -3.36
C VAL A 269 -1.72 22.59 -3.80
N ASN A 270 -2.46 23.67 -4.02
CA ASN A 270 -3.85 23.60 -4.51
C ASN A 270 -3.96 22.89 -5.87
N GLN A 271 -3.16 23.30 -6.85
CA GLN A 271 -3.16 22.70 -8.20
C GLN A 271 -2.90 21.20 -8.13
N GLN A 272 -1.96 20.77 -7.29
CA GLN A 272 -1.60 19.37 -7.13
C GLN A 272 -2.67 18.54 -6.40
N LEU A 273 -3.42 19.14 -5.46
CA LEU A 273 -4.58 18.48 -4.86
C LEU A 273 -5.73 18.29 -5.86
N VAL A 274 -5.97 19.28 -6.72
CA VAL A 274 -6.97 19.17 -7.80
C VAL A 274 -6.56 18.08 -8.78
N ALA A 275 -5.29 18.04 -9.20
CA ALA A 275 -4.78 17.00 -10.11
C ALA A 275 -4.94 15.59 -9.51
N LEU A 276 -4.62 15.41 -8.23
CA LEU A 276 -4.85 14.14 -7.54
C LEU A 276 -6.32 13.76 -7.45
N ALA A 277 -7.20 14.72 -7.10
CA ALA A 277 -8.63 14.45 -7.04
C ALA A 277 -9.21 14.04 -8.40
N MET A 278 -8.76 14.68 -9.48
CA MET A 278 -9.11 14.30 -10.85
C MET A 278 -8.66 12.89 -11.18
N LEU A 279 -7.39 12.56 -10.89
CA LEU A 279 -6.84 11.22 -11.12
C LEU A 279 -7.62 10.15 -10.36
N CYS A 280 -7.86 10.33 -9.06
CA CYS A 280 -8.59 9.37 -8.24
C CYS A 280 -10.01 9.15 -8.75
N ALA A 281 -10.71 10.24 -9.07
CA ALA A 281 -12.05 10.20 -9.64
C ALA A 281 -12.10 9.46 -10.99
N GLU A 282 -11.15 9.72 -11.88
CA GLU A 282 -11.02 9.03 -13.16
C GLU A 282 -10.79 7.52 -12.95
N TRP A 283 -9.87 7.14 -12.07
CA TRP A 283 -9.56 5.73 -11.80
C TRP A 283 -10.75 4.99 -11.18
N ASN A 284 -11.48 5.66 -10.28
CA ASN A 284 -12.73 5.17 -9.71
C ASN A 284 -13.81 4.99 -10.78
N GLY A 285 -13.92 5.92 -11.73
CA GLY A 285 -14.93 5.90 -12.79
C GLY A 285 -14.59 5.04 -14.02
N THR A 286 -13.33 4.63 -14.22
CA THR A 286 -12.92 4.04 -15.52
C THR A 286 -11.97 2.84 -15.48
N LYS A 287 -11.23 2.60 -14.38
CA LYS A 287 -10.19 1.55 -14.33
C LYS A 287 -10.62 0.36 -13.48
N MET A 288 -10.34 -0.87 -13.94
CA MET A 288 -10.45 -2.10 -13.13
C MET A 288 -9.07 -2.61 -12.77
N TYR A 289 -8.94 -3.16 -11.58
CA TYR A 289 -7.71 -3.79 -11.12
C TYR A 289 -7.41 -5.04 -11.93
N ASP A 290 -6.23 -5.03 -12.55
CA ASP A 290 -5.59 -6.15 -13.17
C ASP A 290 -4.14 -6.24 -12.67
N ILE A 291 -3.74 -7.43 -12.22
CA ILE A 291 -2.42 -7.64 -11.63
C ILE A 291 -1.28 -7.28 -12.59
N LYS A 292 -1.48 -7.37 -13.91
CA LYS A 292 -0.45 -7.12 -14.92
C LYS A 292 -0.55 -5.73 -15.52
N ASP A 293 -1.74 -5.36 -15.98
CA ASP A 293 -1.93 -4.22 -16.89
C ASP A 293 -2.48 -2.97 -16.19
N CYS A 294 -3.07 -3.12 -15.00
CA CYS A 294 -3.64 -2.00 -14.26
C CYS A 294 -3.67 -2.33 -12.76
N ASN A 295 -2.55 -2.13 -12.06
CA ASN A 295 -2.40 -2.45 -10.63
C ASN A 295 -1.99 -1.21 -9.81
N CYS A 296 -1.78 -1.38 -8.50
CA CYS A 296 -1.35 -0.32 -7.57
C CYS A 296 -0.08 0.45 -8.00
N GLN A 297 0.85 -0.19 -8.72
CA GLN A 297 2.09 0.44 -9.20
C GLN A 297 1.78 1.42 -10.34
N HIS A 298 0.96 1.01 -11.30
CA HIS A 298 0.50 1.88 -12.38
C HIS A 298 -0.27 3.10 -11.83
N PHE A 299 -1.12 2.90 -10.82
CA PHE A 299 -1.80 4.01 -10.15
C PHE A 299 -0.79 4.96 -9.48
N THR A 300 0.18 4.40 -8.77
CA THR A 300 1.23 5.17 -8.07
C THR A 300 2.08 5.98 -9.05
N GLU A 301 2.44 5.39 -10.20
CA GLU A 301 3.15 6.06 -11.28
C GLU A 301 2.32 7.20 -11.89
N ALA A 302 1.04 6.94 -12.21
CA ALA A 302 0.12 7.96 -12.70
C ALA A 302 -0.09 9.11 -11.68
N ALA A 303 -0.09 8.80 -10.38
CA ALA A 303 -0.17 9.81 -9.32
C ALA A 303 1.11 10.65 -9.19
N ILE A 304 2.30 10.05 -9.35
CA ILE A 304 3.56 10.79 -9.39
C ILE A 304 3.61 11.72 -10.62
N GLU A 305 3.12 11.24 -11.77
CA GLU A 305 3.03 12.02 -12.99
C GLU A 305 2.02 13.18 -12.85
N ALA A 306 0.81 12.91 -12.34
CA ALA A 306 -0.19 13.94 -12.05
C ALA A 306 0.33 15.00 -11.08
N LEU A 307 1.24 14.61 -10.17
CA LEU A 307 1.91 15.52 -9.25
C LEU A 307 3.04 16.35 -9.86
N ASN A 308 3.38 16.13 -11.14
CA ASN A 308 4.56 16.65 -11.82
C ASN A 308 5.87 16.32 -11.08
N MET A 309 5.99 15.11 -10.53
CA MET A 309 7.13 14.70 -9.70
C MET A 309 7.99 13.57 -10.29
N THR A 310 7.83 13.26 -11.59
CA THR A 310 8.58 12.18 -12.26
C THR A 310 10.10 12.41 -12.20
N ASN A 311 10.55 13.65 -12.37
CA ASN A 311 11.98 13.99 -12.32
C ASN A 311 12.55 13.85 -10.90
N GLU A 312 11.80 14.34 -9.91
CA GLU A 312 12.13 14.25 -8.49
C GLU A 312 12.18 12.79 -8.04
N PHE A 313 11.26 11.95 -8.51
CA PHE A 313 11.29 10.51 -8.28
C PHE A 313 12.58 9.88 -8.83
N GLU A 314 12.92 10.15 -10.09
CA GLU A 314 14.12 9.56 -10.68
C GLU A 314 15.42 10.03 -10.02
N HIS A 315 15.45 11.28 -9.54
CA HIS A 315 16.63 11.90 -8.92
C HIS A 315 16.79 11.54 -7.44
N ASN A 316 15.69 11.58 -6.66
CA ASN A 316 15.75 11.43 -5.20
C ASN A 316 15.75 9.99 -4.73
N ILE A 317 15.32 9.05 -5.57
CA ILE A 317 15.43 7.62 -5.28
C ILE A 317 16.88 7.18 -5.54
N ASP A 318 17.66 7.06 -4.46
CA ASP A 318 19.07 6.72 -4.54
C ASP A 318 19.32 5.30 -5.12
N ALA A 319 20.54 5.06 -5.59
CA ALA A 319 20.90 3.79 -6.22
C ALA A 319 20.74 2.56 -5.30
N LYS A 320 20.91 2.71 -3.98
CA LYS A 320 20.69 1.61 -3.02
C LYS A 320 19.21 1.33 -2.87
N THR A 321 18.37 2.36 -2.82
CA THR A 321 16.91 2.19 -2.86
C THR A 321 16.47 1.50 -4.16
N LYS A 322 16.91 1.95 -5.34
CA LYS A 322 16.60 1.27 -6.63
C LYS A 322 17.03 -0.20 -6.61
N LYS A 323 18.22 -0.49 -6.08
CA LYS A 323 18.74 -1.86 -5.92
C LYS A 323 17.93 -2.69 -4.94
N TYR A 324 17.46 -2.10 -3.85
CA TYR A 324 16.59 -2.75 -2.87
C TYR A 324 15.25 -3.12 -3.50
N LEU A 325 14.59 -2.18 -4.17
CA LEU A 325 13.34 -2.40 -4.89
C LEU A 325 13.52 -3.46 -6.01
N GLY A 326 14.64 -3.43 -6.74
CA GLY A 326 14.95 -4.45 -7.74
C GLY A 326 15.09 -5.86 -7.14
N LYS A 327 15.75 -5.99 -5.98
CA LYS A 327 15.84 -7.28 -5.26
C LYS A 327 14.48 -7.74 -4.75
N MET A 328 13.66 -6.81 -4.25
CA MET A 328 12.29 -7.11 -3.83
C MET A 328 11.51 -7.67 -5.02
N LYS A 329 11.53 -6.98 -6.17
CA LYS A 329 10.92 -7.46 -7.42
C LYS A 329 11.45 -8.84 -7.83
N GLN A 330 12.75 -9.10 -7.73
CA GLN A 330 13.31 -10.41 -8.11
C GLN A 330 12.97 -11.56 -7.14
N ARG A 331 12.89 -11.27 -5.84
CA ARG A 331 12.75 -12.31 -4.80
C ARG A 331 11.32 -12.53 -4.33
N GLY A 332 10.43 -11.57 -4.60
CA GLY A 332 9.06 -11.56 -4.10
C GLY A 332 8.95 -11.51 -2.57
N ALA A 333 10.02 -11.07 -1.91
CA ALA A 333 10.09 -10.91 -0.46
C ALA A 333 10.82 -9.60 -0.12
N GLY A 334 10.20 -8.79 0.72
CA GLY A 334 10.75 -7.54 1.24
C GLY A 334 11.35 -7.72 2.62
N GLU A 335 12.50 -8.40 2.71
CA GLU A 335 13.27 -8.40 3.96
C GLU A 335 13.81 -6.98 4.20
N ARG A 336 13.76 -6.50 5.45
CA ARG A 336 14.37 -5.24 5.86
C ARG A 336 15.88 -5.41 5.99
N SER A 337 16.53 -5.61 4.85
CA SER A 337 17.94 -5.94 4.78
C SER A 337 18.77 -4.78 4.26
N TYR A 338 19.95 -4.63 4.85
CA TYR A 338 20.92 -3.60 4.49
C TYR A 338 22.30 -4.22 4.31
N LYS A 339 22.94 -3.96 3.17
CA LYS A 339 24.29 -4.43 2.88
C LYS A 339 25.28 -3.29 3.11
N VAL A 340 26.22 -3.50 4.04
CA VAL A 340 27.31 -2.56 4.31
C VAL A 340 28.32 -2.65 3.18
N ASP A 341 28.60 -1.52 2.54
CA ASP A 341 29.63 -1.43 1.51
C ASP A 341 31.03 -1.63 2.09
N LYS A 342 31.99 -2.06 1.27
CA LYS A 342 33.33 -2.43 1.74
C LYS A 342 34.06 -1.23 2.37
N GLU A 343 33.88 -0.07 1.76
CA GLU A 343 34.47 1.20 2.16
C GLU A 343 33.92 1.64 3.52
N LEU A 344 32.58 1.65 3.65
CA LEU A 344 31.92 1.94 4.94
C LEU A 344 32.28 0.91 6.00
N LYS A 345 32.33 -0.38 5.66
CA LYS A 345 32.75 -1.45 6.58
C LYS A 345 34.16 -1.20 7.12
N LYS A 346 35.10 -0.79 6.26
CA LYS A 346 36.47 -0.46 6.68
C LYS A 346 36.47 0.69 7.68
N VAL A 347 35.77 1.79 7.37
CA VAL A 347 35.65 2.95 8.28
C VAL A 347 35.05 2.54 9.63
N LEU A 348 33.99 1.74 9.64
CA LEU A 348 33.31 1.33 10.87
C LEU A 348 34.16 0.41 11.77
N LEU A 349 35.09 -0.35 11.18
CA LEU A 349 36.00 -1.25 11.91
C LEU A 349 37.27 -0.55 12.38
N ASP A 350 37.86 0.33 11.56
CA ASP A 350 39.19 0.91 11.80
C ASP A 350 39.15 2.14 12.75
N SER A 351 38.00 2.80 12.92
CA SER A 351 37.89 4.01 13.75
C SER A 351 38.22 3.77 15.23
N ASN A 352 39.01 4.64 15.85
CA ASN A 352 39.26 4.63 17.30
C ASN A 352 38.30 5.59 18.00
N VAL A 353 37.10 5.11 18.37
CA VAL A 353 36.15 5.90 19.16
C VAL A 353 36.55 5.85 20.63
N ILE A 354 36.78 7.02 21.24
CA ILE A 354 37.02 7.16 22.67
C ILE A 354 35.71 7.62 23.31
N THR A 355 35.13 6.79 24.18
CA THR A 355 33.96 7.14 24.99
C THR A 355 34.09 6.53 26.37
N THR A 356 33.60 7.24 27.38
CA THR A 356 33.58 6.80 28.79
C THR A 356 32.25 6.11 29.16
N ASP A 357 31.27 6.12 28.27
CA ASP A 357 29.97 5.49 28.49
C ASP A 357 30.05 3.98 28.20
N ASN A 358 29.88 3.16 29.23
CA ASN A 358 30.03 1.70 29.14
C ASN A 358 28.99 1.07 28.18
N ASP A 359 27.76 1.58 28.15
CA ASP A 359 26.70 1.06 27.29
C ASP A 359 27.04 1.31 25.81
N THR A 360 27.56 2.50 25.49
CA THR A 360 28.05 2.84 24.15
C THR A 360 29.26 2.01 23.75
N LEU A 361 30.23 1.77 24.66
CA LEU A 361 31.36 0.87 24.40
C LEU A 361 30.90 -0.54 24.05
N GLN A 362 29.96 -1.08 24.82
CA GLN A 362 29.41 -2.42 24.58
C GLN A 362 28.67 -2.50 23.24
N LEU A 363 27.87 -1.49 22.90
CA LEU A 363 27.21 -1.39 21.60
C LEU A 363 28.23 -1.40 20.45
N ILE A 364 29.29 -0.60 20.54
CA ILE A 364 30.35 -0.53 19.53
C ILE A 364 31.01 -1.90 19.33
N GLN A 365 31.41 -2.56 20.41
CA GLN A 365 32.06 -3.88 20.35
C GLN A 365 31.14 -4.93 19.71
N ASN A 366 29.87 -4.96 20.13
CA ASN A 366 28.88 -5.89 19.59
C ASN A 366 28.64 -5.67 18.09
N MET A 367 28.50 -4.41 17.66
CA MET A 367 28.27 -4.07 16.26
C MET A 367 29.48 -4.36 15.38
N ARG A 368 30.71 -4.10 15.85
CA ARG A 368 31.93 -4.49 15.12
C ARG A 368 32.00 -5.98 14.87
N LYS A 369 31.77 -6.80 15.90
CA LYS A 369 31.73 -8.25 15.78
C LYS A 369 30.68 -8.73 14.76
N LYS A 370 29.49 -8.09 14.75
CA LYS A 370 28.44 -8.37 13.75
C LYS A 370 28.88 -7.96 12.34
N ILE A 371 29.52 -6.80 12.16
CA ILE A 371 30.02 -6.31 10.87
C ILE A 371 31.18 -7.18 10.34
N GLU A 372 32.08 -7.63 11.21
CA GLU A 372 33.19 -8.51 10.85
C GLU A 372 32.66 -9.81 10.24
N SER A 373 31.70 -10.44 10.94
CA SER A 373 31.07 -11.71 10.54
C SER A 373 30.10 -11.59 9.37
N ASN A 374 29.37 -10.46 9.24
CA ASN A 374 28.31 -10.30 8.26
C ASN A 374 28.43 -8.99 7.48
N SER A 375 28.30 -9.08 6.15
CA SER A 375 28.20 -7.89 5.29
C SER A 375 26.77 -7.39 5.07
N THR A 376 25.77 -8.19 5.48
CA THR A 376 24.34 -7.88 5.31
C THR A 376 23.63 -8.03 6.65
N PHE A 377 22.91 -6.99 7.05
CA PHE A 377 22.04 -6.94 8.21
C PHE A 377 20.61 -7.20 7.77
N CYS A 378 19.84 -7.91 8.57
CA CYS A 378 18.40 -8.05 8.42
C CYS A 378 17.75 -7.64 9.73
N PHE A 379 17.04 -6.51 9.72
CA PHE A 379 16.48 -5.90 10.92
C PHE A 379 15.12 -6.51 11.20
N LYS A 380 15.05 -7.37 12.22
CA LYS A 380 13.81 -7.99 12.69
C LYS A 380 13.02 -7.03 13.57
N THR A 381 13.73 -6.16 14.28
CA THR A 381 13.12 -5.15 15.16
C THR A 381 13.59 -3.75 14.81
N HIS A 382 12.77 -2.76 15.16
CA HIS A 382 13.10 -1.35 15.01
C HIS A 382 14.31 -0.98 15.89
N LYS A 383 14.35 -1.49 17.13
CA LYS A 383 15.53 -1.39 18.01
C LYS A 383 16.84 -1.84 17.35
N GLU A 384 16.85 -2.95 16.62
CA GLU A 384 18.06 -3.42 15.92
C GLU A 384 18.56 -2.44 14.85
N LEU A 385 17.63 -1.79 14.14
CA LEU A 385 17.95 -0.74 13.16
C LEU A 385 18.53 0.50 13.87
N ASP A 386 17.87 0.95 14.94
CA ASP A 386 18.30 2.11 15.73
C ASP A 386 19.70 1.90 16.33
N GLU A 387 19.96 0.73 16.91
CA GLU A 387 21.28 0.37 17.45
C GLU A 387 22.36 0.43 16.36
N PHE A 388 22.06 -0.06 15.15
CA PHE A 388 23.00 -0.03 14.03
C PHE A 388 23.30 1.41 13.58
N VAL A 389 22.27 2.24 13.44
CA VAL A 389 22.41 3.63 12.99
C VAL A 389 23.11 4.47 14.06
N LYS A 390 22.77 4.29 15.34
CA LYS A 390 23.45 4.95 16.47
C LYS A 390 24.93 4.58 16.48
N PHE A 391 25.26 3.31 16.30
CA PHE A 391 26.64 2.86 16.15
C PHE A 391 27.35 3.55 14.97
N ALA A 392 26.72 3.57 13.79
CA ALA A 392 27.31 4.17 12.59
C ALA A 392 27.59 5.67 12.75
N ILE A 393 26.66 6.42 13.35
CA ILE A 393 26.82 7.86 13.63
C ILE A 393 27.93 8.10 14.66
N THR A 394 27.96 7.33 15.75
CA THR A 394 28.99 7.45 16.79
C THR A 394 30.40 7.20 16.23
N VAL A 395 30.54 6.23 15.33
CA VAL A 395 31.82 5.88 14.71
C VAL A 395 32.19 6.80 13.55
N HIS A 396 31.20 7.30 12.82
CA HIS A 396 31.37 8.14 11.65
C HIS A 396 30.29 9.24 11.65
N PRO A 397 30.53 10.41 12.26
CA PRO A 397 29.50 11.46 12.38
C PRO A 397 28.94 11.97 11.05
N LEU A 398 29.72 11.90 9.95
CA LEU A 398 29.26 12.27 8.61
C LEU A 398 28.32 11.22 7.98
N PHE A 399 28.07 10.09 8.66
CA PHE A 399 27.14 9.07 8.20
C PHE A 399 25.75 9.64 7.94
N THR A 400 25.29 10.65 8.71
CA THR A 400 23.99 11.30 8.54
C THR A 400 23.81 12.00 7.19
N ALA A 401 24.91 12.37 6.53
CA ALA A 401 24.91 12.96 5.19
C ALA A 401 25.07 11.91 4.06
N SER A 402 25.19 10.63 4.40
CA SER A 402 25.41 9.56 3.43
C SER A 402 24.11 9.04 2.80
N PRO A 403 24.16 8.50 1.57
CA PRO A 403 23.03 7.78 0.98
C PRO A 403 22.56 6.58 1.81
N ASP A 404 23.46 5.95 2.58
CA ASP A 404 23.13 4.86 3.49
C ASP A 404 22.17 5.29 4.59
N TYR A 405 22.38 6.48 5.15
CA TYR A 405 21.48 7.03 6.16
C TYR A 405 20.09 7.31 5.59
N VAL A 406 20.00 7.82 4.36
CA VAL A 406 18.73 8.04 3.65
C VAL A 406 17.98 6.72 3.43
N PHE A 407 18.68 5.67 2.96
CA PHE A 407 18.09 4.35 2.77
C PHE A 407 17.60 3.74 4.10
N LEU A 408 18.42 3.78 5.15
CA LEU A 408 18.05 3.24 6.46
C LEU A 408 16.88 4.00 7.09
N ARG A 409 16.79 5.32 6.86
CA ARG A 409 15.61 6.12 7.24
C ARG A 409 14.34 5.63 6.55
N GLY A 410 14.43 5.11 5.34
CA GLY A 410 13.29 4.51 4.65
C GLY A 410 12.80 3.21 5.31
N LEU A 411 13.70 2.41 5.88
CA LEU A 411 13.35 1.22 6.66
C LEU A 411 12.76 1.58 8.03
N ASP A 412 13.33 2.58 8.71
CA ASP A 412 12.86 3.15 9.98
C ASP A 412 11.41 3.60 9.87
N ARG A 413 11.09 4.40 8.85
CA ARG A 413 9.73 4.82 8.54
C ARG A 413 8.77 3.65 8.31
N GLY A 414 9.25 2.56 7.71
CA GLY A 414 8.48 1.33 7.60
C GLY A 414 8.10 0.75 8.96
N PHE A 415 8.99 0.78 9.95
CA PHE A 415 8.67 0.37 11.33
C PHE A 415 7.67 1.32 12.00
N TRP A 416 7.82 2.63 11.82
CA TRP A 416 6.89 3.62 12.36
C TRP A 416 5.47 3.46 11.83
N LEU A 417 5.30 3.25 10.52
CA LEU A 417 3.99 3.00 9.92
C LEU A 417 3.33 1.74 10.51
N LYS A 418 4.11 0.66 10.72
CA LYS A 418 3.59 -0.54 11.40
C LYS A 418 3.19 -0.27 12.85
N TYR A 419 4.03 0.43 13.60
CA TYR A 419 3.78 0.77 15.00
C TYR A 419 2.48 1.55 15.15
N GLN A 420 2.26 2.54 14.29
CA GLN A 420 1.05 3.37 14.29
C GLN A 420 -0.20 2.57 13.99
N ASN A 421 -0.16 1.62 13.04
CA ASN A 421 -1.34 0.80 12.79
C ASN A 421 -1.67 -0.11 13.98
N THR A 422 -0.65 -0.62 14.69
CA THR A 422 -0.86 -1.50 15.85
C THR A 422 -1.42 -0.78 17.08
N THR A 423 -1.27 0.55 17.20
CA THR A 423 -1.87 1.29 18.32
C THR A 423 -3.39 1.40 18.25
N TYR A 424 -3.98 1.16 17.07
CA TYR A 424 -5.43 1.17 16.86
C TYR A 424 -6.07 -0.23 16.99
N GLN A 425 -5.26 -1.30 17.05
CA GLN A 425 -5.75 -2.66 17.15
C GLN A 425 -5.99 -3.09 18.61
N THR A 426 -6.92 -4.03 18.81
CA THR A 426 -7.29 -4.56 20.13
C THR A 426 -6.13 -5.30 20.81
N GLU A 427 -6.22 -5.56 22.13
CA GLU A 427 -5.10 -6.13 22.89
C GLU A 427 -4.59 -7.48 22.37
N ASP A 428 -5.46 -8.26 21.73
CA ASP A 428 -5.16 -9.61 21.27
C ASP A 428 -4.28 -9.64 19.99
N ASP A 429 -4.21 -8.53 19.24
CA ASP A 429 -3.40 -8.41 18.00
C ASP A 429 -1.96 -7.89 18.25
N ARG A 430 -1.56 -7.75 19.52
CA ARG A 430 -0.29 -7.12 19.93
C ARG A 430 1.05 -7.84 19.70
N PRO A 431 1.19 -9.11 19.23
CA PRO A 431 2.51 -9.73 19.09
C PRO A 431 3.50 -8.91 18.24
N CYS A 432 2.99 -8.15 17.26
CA CYS A 432 3.81 -7.32 16.36
C CYS A 432 4.36 -6.03 17.00
N LEU A 433 3.76 -5.53 18.08
CA LEU A 433 4.10 -4.23 18.67
C LEU A 433 5.54 -4.20 19.18
N SER A 434 5.99 -5.29 19.81
CA SER A 434 7.36 -5.39 20.36
C SER A 434 8.44 -5.23 19.29
N SER A 435 8.20 -5.73 18.07
CA SER A 435 9.14 -5.65 16.96
C SER A 435 9.21 -4.26 16.33
N CYS A 436 8.17 -3.43 16.51
CA CYS A 436 8.08 -2.10 15.91
C CYS A 436 8.47 -0.97 16.87
N LYS A 437 8.67 -1.27 18.16
CA LYS A 437 9.12 -0.28 19.15
C LYS A 437 10.57 0.16 18.89
N PRO A 438 10.85 1.47 18.81
CA PRO A 438 12.20 1.99 18.63
C PRO A 438 13.06 1.68 19.86
N LEU A 439 14.35 2.02 19.77
CA LEU A 439 15.23 2.07 20.92
C LEU A 439 14.71 3.11 21.92
N MET A 440 14.57 2.71 23.19
CA MET A 440 14.04 3.53 24.27
C MET A 440 15.10 3.70 25.38
N ASP A 441 15.13 4.87 26.01
CA ASP A 441 15.79 5.08 27.30
C ASP A 441 14.89 4.51 28.40
N THR A 442 15.35 3.47 29.09
CA THR A 442 14.57 2.82 30.15
C THR A 442 14.41 3.67 31.41
N LYS A 443 15.32 4.62 31.65
CA LYS A 443 15.29 5.49 32.83
C LYS A 443 14.35 6.66 32.61
N GLU A 444 14.43 7.27 31.43
CA GLU A 444 13.72 8.53 31.13
C GLU A 444 12.48 8.33 30.27
N SER A 445 12.23 7.10 29.79
CA SER A 445 11.14 6.77 28.86
C SER A 445 11.13 7.63 27.59
N ARG A 446 12.33 8.05 27.14
CA ARG A 446 12.52 8.84 25.91
C ARG A 446 12.83 7.93 24.72
N CYS A 447 12.37 8.33 23.54
CA CYS A 447 12.71 7.65 22.31
C CYS A 447 14.15 8.01 21.91
N LEU A 448 14.99 6.99 21.72
CA LEU A 448 16.39 7.11 21.31
C LEU A 448 16.60 6.76 19.83
N CYS A 449 15.53 6.77 19.03
CA CYS A 449 15.60 6.55 17.58
C CYS A 449 16.54 7.61 16.94
N PRO A 450 17.60 7.21 16.22
CA PRO A 450 18.54 8.15 15.57
C PRO A 450 17.92 8.99 14.44
N PHE A 451 16.70 8.67 14.03
CA PHE A 451 15.93 9.42 13.04
C PHE A 451 14.90 10.37 13.67
N ASN A 452 14.79 10.38 15.00
CA ASN A 452 13.97 11.33 15.76
C ASN A 452 14.83 12.53 16.20
N PRO A 453 14.76 13.68 15.48
CA PRO A 453 15.63 14.82 15.77
C PRO A 453 15.26 15.57 17.06
N THR A 454 14.01 15.44 17.55
CA THR A 454 13.50 16.20 18.70
C THR A 454 13.70 15.47 20.03
N GLN A 455 14.03 14.17 20.00
CA GLN A 455 14.16 13.31 21.19
C GLN A 455 12.93 13.36 22.12
N GLU A 456 11.76 13.62 21.55
CA GLU A 456 10.50 13.71 22.29
C GLU A 456 10.13 12.36 22.96
N PRO A 457 9.30 12.39 24.03
CA PRO A 457 8.71 11.18 24.61
C PRO A 457 7.96 10.37 23.56
N MET A 458 7.91 9.04 23.66
CA MET A 458 7.33 8.15 22.63
C MET A 458 5.91 8.56 22.20
N ASP A 459 5.06 8.95 23.14
CA ASP A 459 3.68 9.36 22.88
C ASP A 459 3.60 10.68 22.09
N ASN A 460 4.67 11.48 22.14
CA ASN A 460 4.87 12.72 21.41
C ASN A 460 5.75 12.54 20.18
N VAL A 461 6.43 11.39 20.03
CA VAL A 461 7.12 11.02 18.78
C VAL A 461 6.06 10.67 17.76
N ASN A 462 5.46 11.74 17.29
CA ASN A 462 4.83 11.73 16.02
C ASN A 462 6.01 11.63 15.03
N MET A 463 6.24 10.44 14.50
CA MET A 463 7.06 10.18 13.30
C MET A 463 6.12 9.70 12.21
N THR A 464 4.84 10.09 12.28
CA THR A 464 3.86 9.73 11.26
C THR A 464 4.39 10.30 9.96
N VAL A 465 4.88 9.38 9.13
CA VAL A 465 5.14 9.66 7.72
C VAL A 465 3.91 10.33 7.11
N VAL A 466 2.72 9.97 7.63
CA VAL A 466 1.39 10.55 7.40
C VAL A 466 1.11 11.67 8.41
N GLY A 467 1.33 12.93 8.04
CA GLY A 467 0.73 14.05 8.79
C GLY A 467 1.66 14.99 9.56
N GLN A 468 2.97 14.98 9.32
CA GLN A 468 3.91 15.94 9.92
C GLN A 468 4.68 16.82 8.93
N ASP A 469 4.49 16.56 7.65
CA ASP A 469 5.30 17.16 6.60
C ASP A 469 4.46 17.99 5.65
N TYR A 470 3.50 18.70 6.23
CA TYR A 470 2.71 19.65 5.52
C TYR A 470 2.58 20.95 6.32
N VAL A 471 2.31 22.01 5.58
CA VAL A 471 1.86 23.28 6.13
C VAL A 471 0.73 23.69 5.20
N PHE A 472 -0.44 23.97 5.73
CA PHE A 472 -1.62 24.36 4.94
C PHE A 472 -2.08 25.79 5.21
N CYS A 473 -1.26 26.57 5.91
CA CYS A 473 -1.59 27.93 6.33
C CYS A 473 -1.97 28.81 5.14
N LYS A 474 -3.13 29.47 5.21
CA LYS A 474 -3.64 30.34 4.14
C LYS A 474 -4.03 29.62 2.84
N LEU A 475 -4.25 28.30 2.86
CA LEU A 475 -5.05 27.69 1.80
C LEU A 475 -6.49 28.20 1.94
N ASN A 476 -6.79 29.27 1.20
CA ASN A 476 -8.15 29.69 0.90
C ASN A 476 -8.75 28.64 -0.04
N MET A 477 -9.08 27.49 0.52
CA MET A 477 -9.81 26.48 -0.21
C MET A 477 -11.20 27.05 -0.53
N ILE A 478 -11.47 27.26 -1.81
CA ILE A 478 -12.69 27.87 -2.35
C ILE A 478 -13.83 26.83 -2.39
N PHE A 479 -14.02 26.10 -1.29
CA PHE A 479 -15.03 25.04 -1.25
C PHE A 479 -15.89 25.26 -0.02
N SER A 480 -16.85 26.16 -0.12
CA SER A 480 -18.06 26.02 0.69
C SER A 480 -18.92 24.89 0.09
N PRO A 481 -19.71 24.17 0.90
CA PRO A 481 -20.66 23.17 0.39
C PRO A 481 -21.60 23.71 -0.69
N THR A 482 -21.85 25.01 -0.69
CA THR A 482 -22.68 25.72 -1.67
C THR A 482 -21.96 26.00 -3.00
N ASP A 483 -20.63 25.99 -3.01
CA ASP A 483 -19.83 26.14 -4.24
C ASP A 483 -19.73 24.83 -5.04
N CYS A 484 -20.18 23.71 -4.48
CA CYS A 484 -20.20 22.42 -5.17
C CYS A 484 -21.24 22.34 -6.31
N ASN A 485 -22.11 23.33 -6.47
CA ASN A 485 -23.16 23.38 -7.51
C ASN A 485 -22.72 24.10 -8.80
N LEU A 486 -21.42 24.35 -8.97
CA LEU A 486 -20.87 25.31 -9.93
C LEU A 486 -20.40 24.67 -11.24
N ASP A 487 -21.34 24.28 -12.10
CA ASP A 487 -21.09 24.15 -13.55
C ASP A 487 -21.33 25.47 -14.30
N SER A 488 -21.82 26.53 -13.64
CA SER A 488 -22.28 27.74 -14.36
C SER A 488 -21.62 29.08 -14.01
N GLN A 489 -20.81 29.20 -12.94
CA GLN A 489 -20.31 30.54 -12.54
C GLN A 489 -18.84 30.65 -12.11
N CYS A 490 -18.13 29.55 -11.85
CA CYS A 490 -16.67 29.64 -11.77
C CYS A 490 -16.11 29.28 -13.14
N GLY A 491 -15.47 30.25 -13.80
CA GLY A 491 -14.75 30.06 -15.06
C GLY A 491 -13.51 29.16 -14.95
N TRP A 492 -13.59 28.07 -14.19
CA TRP A 492 -12.68 26.94 -14.30
C TRP A 492 -13.08 26.16 -15.54
N GLN A 493 -12.55 26.58 -16.69
CA GLN A 493 -12.35 25.62 -17.75
C GLN A 493 -11.42 24.55 -17.17
N LEU A 494 -11.93 23.32 -17.00
CA LEU A 494 -11.07 22.16 -16.80
C LEU A 494 -9.93 22.28 -17.83
N PRO A 495 -8.66 22.17 -17.43
CA PRO A 495 -7.59 22.11 -18.41
C PRO A 495 -7.94 20.98 -19.37
N THR A 496 -8.16 21.34 -20.63
CA THR A 496 -8.33 20.37 -21.70
C THR A 496 -6.96 19.71 -21.86
N PHE A 497 -6.78 18.56 -21.22
CA PHE A 497 -5.64 17.70 -21.51
C PHE A 497 -5.83 17.23 -22.94
N GLU A 498 -5.08 17.82 -23.87
CA GLU A 498 -4.90 17.24 -25.19
C GLU A 498 -4.36 15.83 -24.99
N SER A 499 -5.14 14.82 -25.36
CA SER A 499 -4.70 13.43 -25.30
C SER A 499 -3.52 13.27 -26.26
N HIS A 500 -2.31 13.19 -25.72
CA HIS A 500 -1.16 12.69 -26.47
C HIS A 500 -1.36 11.19 -26.68
N ASN A 501 -1.80 10.83 -27.89
CA ASN A 501 -1.73 9.47 -28.44
C ASN A 501 -0.29 9.08 -28.75
#